data_AF-A0A0D8XLC5-F1
#
_entry.id   AF-A0A0D8XLC5-F1
#
_cell.length_a   1.000
_cell.length_b   1.000
_cell.length_c   1.000
_cell.angle_alpha   90.00
_cell.angle_beta   90.00
_cell.angle_gamma   90.00
#
_symmetry.space_group_name_H-M   'P 1'
#
loop_
_entity.id
_entity.type
_entity.pdbx_description
1 polymer ?
#
loop_
_entity_poly.entity_id
_entity_poly.type
_entity_poly.pdbx_seq_one_letter_code
_entity_poly.pdbx_strand_id
1 'polypeptide(L)'
;MVVEEYVQRVVQSIIQQSVSKIGRIRETACKCIKMMLSIDNIRMYIAQADELSRIYRDEHDFIQDSVYLLVTPLLVYNEYYHDLICGLILSAGGVSEGTTLHASQALMAYQMSISKDIMSMERYLNSVAELFDTGRKVPRIRNSVLRFLPQILSKLYILEQSPDSSKALSRIIQLLTKVINSKSISPSHLKWAITSLCSLISCNRNSQTWCTATEIVVRSLLNPLPIVRRFAAEGLYESLCLLDVDEQVLILLTDTAWNETTPVAISSIHETTQIIKNILLVDDPPNLRQNKLLSTL
;
A
#
# COMPACT_ATOMS: atom_id res chain seq x y z
N MET A 1 -31.15 -2.22 -19.84
CA MET A 1 -30.49 -1.17 -19.03
C MET A 1 -30.61 -1.42 -17.53
N VAL A 2 -31.75 -1.19 -16.87
CA VAL A 2 -31.82 -1.32 -15.39
C VAL A 2 -31.52 -2.75 -14.89
N VAL A 3 -32.12 -3.78 -15.49
CA VAL A 3 -31.89 -5.19 -15.08
C VAL A 3 -30.44 -5.62 -15.32
N GLU A 4 -29.87 -5.22 -16.45
CA GLU A 4 -28.49 -5.50 -16.83
C GLU A 4 -27.50 -4.89 -15.82
N GLU A 5 -27.67 -3.60 -15.48
CA GLU A 5 -26.85 -2.91 -14.48
C GLU A 5 -26.92 -3.60 -13.11
N TYR A 6 -28.11 -4.03 -12.68
CA TYR A 6 -28.26 -4.75 -11.41
C TYR A 6 -27.60 -6.13 -11.43
N VAL A 7 -27.80 -6.91 -12.50
CA VAL A 7 -27.14 -8.22 -12.66
C VAL A 7 -25.63 -8.06 -12.62
N GLN A 8 -25.10 -7.12 -13.39
CA GLN A 8 -23.66 -6.84 -13.41
C GLN A 8 -23.14 -6.42 -12.03
N ARG A 9 -23.88 -5.56 -11.30
CA ARG A 9 -23.48 -5.12 -9.95
C ARG A 9 -23.50 -6.25 -8.93
N VAL A 10 -24.45 -7.18 -9.05
CA VAL A 10 -24.51 -8.38 -8.23
C VAL A 10 -23.28 -9.25 -8.50
N VAL A 11 -22.94 -9.52 -9.77
CA VAL A 11 -21.76 -10.32 -10.12
C VAL A 11 -20.47 -9.69 -9.61
N GLN A 12 -20.30 -8.37 -9.78
CA GLN A 12 -19.18 -7.60 -9.22
C GLN A 12 -19.02 -7.81 -7.70
N SER A 13 -20.13 -7.70 -6.97
CA SER A 13 -20.14 -7.90 -5.53
C SER A 13 -19.77 -9.33 -5.13
N ILE A 14 -20.22 -10.33 -5.91
CA ILE A 14 -19.88 -11.74 -5.67
C ILE A 14 -18.41 -12.02 -6.00
N ILE A 15 -17.85 -11.40 -7.04
CA ILE A 15 -16.42 -11.51 -7.37
C ILE A 15 -15.56 -11.01 -6.21
N GLN A 16 -15.91 -9.89 -5.59
CA GLN A 16 -15.24 -9.43 -4.37
C GLN A 16 -15.29 -10.47 -3.24
N GLN A 17 -16.43 -11.16 -3.07
CA GLN A 17 -16.56 -12.24 -2.09
C GLN A 17 -15.78 -13.51 -2.47
N SER A 18 -15.57 -13.76 -3.77
CA SER A 18 -14.80 -14.92 -4.24
C SER A 18 -13.32 -14.87 -3.91
N VAL A 19 -12.82 -13.68 -3.51
CA VAL A 19 -11.49 -13.47 -2.95
C VAL A 19 -11.55 -13.11 -1.47
N SER A 20 -12.61 -13.48 -0.77
CA SER A 20 -12.73 -13.29 0.68
C SER A 20 -11.72 -14.13 1.45
N LYS A 21 -11.31 -13.65 2.62
CA LYS A 21 -10.41 -14.38 3.51
C LYS A 21 -10.98 -15.69 4.09
N ILE A 22 -12.28 -15.95 3.90
CA ILE A 22 -12.96 -17.13 4.44
C ILE A 22 -13.26 -18.07 3.28
N GLY A 23 -12.61 -19.24 3.25
CA GLY A 23 -12.76 -20.23 2.16
C GLY A 23 -14.21 -20.62 1.88
N ARG A 24 -15.05 -20.77 2.92
CA ARG A 24 -16.50 -21.04 2.75
C ARG A 24 -17.27 -19.91 2.07
N ILE A 25 -16.86 -18.65 2.28
CA ILE A 25 -17.45 -17.51 1.55
C ILE A 25 -17.04 -17.57 0.09
N ARG A 26 -15.77 -17.88 -0.21
CA ARG A 26 -15.28 -18.02 -1.58
C ARG A 26 -15.98 -19.15 -2.33
N GLU A 27 -16.11 -20.31 -1.70
CA GLU A 27 -16.87 -21.46 -2.22
C GLU A 27 -18.32 -21.06 -2.57
N THR A 28 -18.99 -20.36 -1.65
CA THR A 28 -20.37 -19.89 -1.85
C THR A 28 -20.46 -18.88 -3.00
N ALA A 29 -19.50 -17.95 -3.08
CA ALA A 29 -19.43 -16.98 -4.17
C ALA A 29 -19.25 -17.67 -5.54
N CYS A 30 -18.42 -18.72 -5.61
CA CYS A 30 -18.27 -19.53 -6.81
C CYS A 30 -19.59 -20.22 -7.20
N LYS A 31 -20.28 -20.85 -6.24
CA LYS A 31 -21.60 -21.46 -6.48
C LYS A 31 -22.61 -20.45 -7.03
N CYS A 32 -22.64 -19.23 -6.47
CA CYS A 32 -23.53 -18.17 -6.95
C CYS A 32 -23.19 -17.75 -8.39
N ILE A 33 -21.92 -17.51 -8.72
CA ILE A 33 -21.52 -17.15 -10.09
C ILE A 33 -21.85 -18.28 -11.08
N LYS A 34 -21.54 -19.53 -10.73
CA LYS A 34 -21.90 -20.71 -11.54
C LYS A 34 -23.39 -20.77 -11.84
N MET A 35 -24.22 -20.61 -10.81
CA MET A 35 -25.67 -20.61 -10.96
C MET A 35 -26.15 -19.47 -11.88
N MET A 36 -25.61 -18.27 -11.71
CA MET A 36 -25.99 -17.13 -12.57
C MET A 36 -25.57 -17.36 -14.03
N LEU A 37 -24.41 -17.97 -14.26
CA LEU A 37 -23.90 -18.28 -15.60
C LEU A 37 -24.67 -19.41 -16.30
N SER A 38 -25.37 -20.27 -15.56
CA SER A 38 -26.18 -21.37 -16.13
C SER A 38 -27.60 -20.95 -16.54
N ILE A 39 -28.02 -19.74 -16.19
CA ILE A 39 -29.36 -19.24 -16.53
C ILE A 39 -29.22 -18.28 -17.71
N ASP A 40 -29.67 -18.68 -18.90
CA ASP A 40 -29.43 -17.96 -20.17
C ASP A 40 -29.86 -16.47 -20.14
N ASN A 41 -31.02 -16.18 -19.55
CA ASN A 41 -31.55 -14.83 -19.44
C ASN A 41 -30.79 -13.94 -18.44
N ILE A 42 -29.99 -14.51 -17.55
CA ILE A 42 -29.07 -13.79 -16.66
C ILE A 42 -27.70 -13.69 -17.33
N ARG A 43 -27.20 -14.80 -17.89
CA ARG A 43 -25.89 -14.91 -18.55
C ARG A 43 -25.67 -13.81 -19.60
N MET A 44 -26.70 -13.48 -20.39
CA MET A 44 -26.59 -12.45 -21.44
C MET A 44 -26.30 -11.03 -20.91
N TYR A 45 -26.51 -10.78 -19.62
CA TYR A 45 -26.20 -9.51 -18.96
C TYR A 45 -24.88 -9.51 -18.20
N ILE A 46 -24.14 -10.62 -18.21
CA ILE A 46 -22.87 -10.75 -17.50
C ILE A 46 -21.73 -10.49 -18.48
N ALA A 47 -20.96 -9.44 -18.23
CA ALA A 47 -19.76 -9.16 -19.03
C ALA A 47 -18.78 -10.34 -18.98
N GLN A 48 -18.17 -10.71 -20.11
CA GLN A 48 -17.15 -11.77 -20.14
C GLN A 48 -17.62 -13.10 -19.51
N ALA A 49 -18.90 -13.47 -19.69
CA ALA A 49 -19.50 -14.67 -19.09
C ALA A 49 -18.70 -15.95 -19.38
N ASP A 50 -18.07 -16.06 -20.54
CA ASP A 50 -17.25 -17.21 -20.92
C ASP A 50 -15.96 -17.30 -20.10
N GLU A 51 -15.31 -16.15 -19.83
CA GLU A 51 -14.12 -16.11 -18.99
C GLU A 51 -14.47 -16.41 -17.53
N LEU A 52 -15.59 -15.90 -17.03
CA LEU A 52 -16.09 -16.29 -15.72
C LEU A 52 -16.43 -17.79 -15.68
N SER A 53 -17.00 -18.36 -16.75
CA SER A 53 -17.26 -19.81 -16.84
C SER A 53 -15.95 -20.62 -16.85
N ARG A 54 -14.84 -20.02 -17.31
CA ARG A 54 -13.51 -20.64 -17.28
C ARG A 54 -12.89 -20.64 -15.88
N ILE A 55 -13.09 -19.57 -15.13
CA ILE A 55 -12.52 -19.38 -13.79
C ILE A 55 -13.36 -20.09 -12.72
N TYR A 56 -14.67 -19.92 -12.76
CA TYR A 56 -15.61 -20.43 -11.75
C TYR A 56 -16.15 -21.81 -12.16
N ARG A 57 -15.26 -22.80 -12.29
CA ARG A 57 -15.63 -24.17 -12.72
C ARG A 57 -15.97 -25.09 -11.57
N ASP A 58 -15.12 -25.13 -10.56
CA ASP A 58 -15.27 -25.97 -9.38
C ASP A 58 -15.27 -25.09 -8.12
N GLU A 59 -16.33 -25.17 -7.33
CA GLU A 59 -16.42 -24.48 -6.05
C GLU A 59 -15.38 -24.95 -5.02
N HIS A 60 -14.87 -26.18 -5.13
CA HIS A 60 -13.90 -26.73 -4.20
C HIS A 60 -12.53 -26.07 -4.37
N ASP A 61 -12.18 -25.64 -5.59
CA ASP A 61 -10.96 -24.86 -5.85
C ASP A 61 -10.98 -23.53 -5.07
N PHE A 62 -12.15 -22.94 -4.88
CA PHE A 62 -12.32 -21.68 -4.16
C PHE A 62 -12.15 -21.82 -2.64
N ILE A 63 -12.17 -23.04 -2.10
CA ILE A 63 -11.83 -23.28 -0.69
C ILE A 63 -10.32 -23.08 -0.48
N GLN A 64 -9.49 -23.41 -1.48
CA GLN A 64 -8.04 -23.29 -1.40
C GLN A 64 -7.59 -21.84 -1.60
N ASP A 65 -6.40 -21.50 -1.11
CA ASP A 65 -5.82 -20.16 -1.27
C ASP A 65 -5.17 -19.95 -2.65
N SER A 66 -4.94 -21.02 -3.43
CA SER A 66 -4.48 -20.93 -4.83
C SER A 66 -5.45 -20.14 -5.73
N VAL A 67 -6.71 -20.02 -5.33
CA VAL A 67 -7.76 -19.29 -6.04
C VAL A 67 -7.41 -17.82 -6.31
N TYR A 68 -6.59 -17.17 -5.45
CA TYR A 68 -6.23 -15.77 -5.65
C TYR A 68 -5.51 -15.56 -6.99
N LEU A 69 -4.62 -16.47 -7.38
CA LEU A 69 -3.96 -16.43 -8.68
C LEU A 69 -4.94 -16.74 -9.81
N LEU A 70 -5.84 -17.71 -9.61
CA LEU A 70 -6.84 -18.11 -10.60
C LEU A 70 -7.75 -16.95 -11.04
N VAL A 71 -8.12 -16.07 -10.11
CA VAL A 71 -9.03 -14.94 -10.40
C VAL A 71 -8.32 -13.68 -10.90
N THR A 72 -7.00 -13.54 -10.69
CA THR A 72 -6.25 -12.33 -11.10
C THR A 72 -6.36 -11.96 -12.58
N PRO A 73 -6.54 -12.88 -13.56
CA PRO A 73 -6.77 -12.51 -14.95
C PRO A 73 -7.97 -11.58 -15.13
N LEU A 74 -8.96 -11.60 -14.24
CA LEU A 74 -10.12 -10.71 -14.32
C LEU A 74 -9.78 -9.22 -14.13
N LEU A 75 -8.58 -8.90 -13.62
CA LEU A 75 -8.12 -7.53 -13.45
C LEU A 75 -7.89 -6.79 -14.78
N VAL A 76 -7.87 -7.49 -15.91
CA VAL A 76 -7.83 -6.83 -17.23
C VAL A 76 -9.20 -6.24 -17.62
N TYR A 77 -10.29 -6.67 -16.99
CA TYR A 77 -11.64 -6.23 -17.32
C TYR A 77 -12.10 -5.10 -16.39
N ASN A 78 -12.52 -3.99 -16.99
CA ASN A 78 -12.93 -2.80 -16.26
C ASN A 78 -14.13 -3.05 -15.35
N GLU A 79 -15.01 -3.92 -15.79
CA GLU A 79 -16.24 -4.30 -15.10
C GLU A 79 -15.97 -4.99 -13.78
N TYR A 80 -14.82 -5.65 -13.61
CA TYR A 80 -14.51 -6.43 -12.41
C TYR A 80 -13.37 -5.87 -11.59
N TYR A 81 -12.56 -4.99 -12.19
CA TYR A 81 -11.35 -4.44 -11.60
C TYR A 81 -11.53 -3.93 -10.17
N HIS A 82 -12.45 -2.99 -9.96
CA HIS A 82 -12.54 -2.28 -8.68
C HIS A 82 -12.92 -3.22 -7.54
N ASP A 83 -13.98 -4.00 -7.71
CA ASP A 83 -14.49 -4.91 -6.69
C ASP A 83 -13.48 -6.06 -6.43
N LEU A 84 -12.78 -6.54 -7.46
CA LEU A 84 -11.74 -7.56 -7.33
C LEU A 84 -10.49 -7.03 -6.60
N ILE A 85 -9.95 -5.87 -6.99
CA ILE A 85 -8.82 -5.24 -6.30
C ILE A 85 -9.15 -4.99 -4.83
N CYS A 86 -10.35 -4.49 -4.54
CA CYS A 86 -10.81 -4.28 -3.18
C CYS A 86 -10.80 -5.60 -2.39
N GLY A 87 -11.39 -6.66 -2.93
CA GLY A 87 -11.43 -7.97 -2.28
C GLY A 87 -10.03 -8.54 -2.01
N LEU A 88 -9.13 -8.46 -3.00
CA LEU A 88 -7.75 -8.92 -2.87
C LEU A 88 -6.99 -8.15 -1.78
N ILE A 89 -7.06 -6.81 -1.75
CA ILE A 89 -6.37 -5.99 -0.73
C ILE A 89 -6.89 -6.32 0.66
N LEU A 90 -8.21 -6.52 0.81
CA LEU A 90 -8.80 -6.89 2.09
C LEU A 90 -8.34 -8.26 2.60
N SER A 91 -8.05 -9.20 1.69
CA SER A 91 -7.52 -10.52 2.03
C SER A 91 -6.02 -10.50 2.29
N ALA A 92 -5.24 -9.77 1.49
CA ALA A 92 -3.80 -9.58 1.70
C ALA A 92 -3.50 -8.83 3.02
N GLY A 93 -4.35 -7.89 3.43
CA GLY A 93 -4.26 -7.22 4.72
C GLY A 93 -4.82 -8.02 5.93
N GLY A 94 -5.12 -9.30 5.74
CA GLY A 94 -5.81 -10.15 6.70
C GLY A 94 -5.02 -10.49 7.98
N VAL A 95 -5.54 -11.47 8.73
CA VAL A 95 -4.87 -12.06 9.92
C VAL A 95 -4.48 -13.52 9.71
N SER A 96 -5.01 -14.19 8.67
CA SER A 96 -4.71 -15.58 8.38
C SER A 96 -3.46 -15.64 7.52
N GLU A 97 -2.40 -16.28 8.00
CA GLU A 97 -1.08 -16.30 7.36
C GLU A 97 -1.13 -16.85 5.93
N GLY A 98 -1.71 -18.05 5.74
CA GLY A 98 -1.82 -18.68 4.42
C GLY A 98 -2.61 -17.84 3.41
N THR A 99 -3.75 -17.29 3.83
CA THR A 99 -4.56 -16.44 2.98
C THR A 99 -3.86 -15.12 2.65
N THR A 100 -3.25 -14.48 3.66
CA THR A 100 -2.49 -13.25 3.48
C THR A 100 -1.35 -13.46 2.50
N LEU A 101 -0.61 -14.57 2.61
CA LEU A 101 0.51 -14.88 1.72
C LEU A 101 0.08 -14.98 0.26
N HIS A 102 -0.90 -15.83 -0.05
CA HIS A 102 -1.32 -16.07 -1.44
C HIS A 102 -2.02 -14.85 -2.06
N ALA A 103 -2.84 -14.12 -1.28
CA ALA A 103 -3.45 -12.88 -1.75
C ALA A 103 -2.41 -11.78 -2.01
N SER A 104 -1.38 -11.69 -1.16
CA SER A 104 -0.26 -10.76 -1.36
C SER A 104 0.54 -11.13 -2.61
N GLN A 105 0.86 -12.41 -2.81
CA GLN A 105 1.56 -12.90 -4.01
C GLN A 105 0.78 -12.56 -5.29
N ALA A 106 -0.53 -12.80 -5.29
CA ALA A 106 -1.40 -12.44 -6.41
C ALA A 106 -1.39 -10.94 -6.73
N LEU A 107 -1.47 -10.08 -5.70
CA LEU A 107 -1.40 -8.63 -5.87
C LEU A 107 -0.01 -8.15 -6.32
N MET A 108 1.06 -8.71 -5.78
CA MET A 108 2.43 -8.35 -6.16
C MET A 108 2.74 -8.78 -7.59
N ALA A 109 2.27 -9.97 -8.01
CA ALA A 109 2.37 -10.42 -9.39
C ALA A 109 1.60 -9.50 -10.34
N TYR A 110 0.39 -9.08 -9.96
CA TYR A 110 -0.38 -8.10 -10.73
C TYR A 110 0.33 -6.73 -10.80
N GLN A 111 0.79 -6.19 -9.66
CA GLN A 111 1.52 -4.92 -9.62
C GLN A 111 2.79 -4.97 -10.47
N MET A 112 3.48 -6.10 -10.50
CA MET A 112 4.63 -6.33 -11.37
C MET A 112 4.24 -6.37 -12.86
N SER A 113 3.09 -6.97 -13.22
CA SER A 113 2.65 -7.01 -14.63
C SER A 113 2.32 -5.63 -15.19
N ILE A 114 1.86 -4.71 -14.35
CA ILE A 114 1.58 -3.31 -14.71
C ILE A 114 2.74 -2.35 -14.43
N SER A 115 3.88 -2.84 -13.96
CA SER A 115 5.03 -2.04 -13.47
C SER A 115 5.59 -0.99 -14.44
N LYS A 116 5.36 -1.16 -15.75
CA LYS A 116 5.84 -0.28 -16.83
C LYS A 116 4.75 0.61 -17.42
N ASP A 117 3.50 0.47 -16.97
CA ASP A 117 2.38 1.28 -17.43
C ASP A 117 1.95 2.24 -16.32
N ILE A 118 2.26 3.51 -16.52
CA ILE A 118 1.96 4.58 -15.58
C ILE A 118 0.46 4.74 -15.34
N MET A 119 -0.39 4.53 -16.35
CA MET A 119 -1.85 4.68 -16.20
C MET A 119 -2.42 3.53 -15.38
N SER A 120 -1.96 2.30 -15.64
CA SER A 120 -2.38 1.13 -14.87
C SER A 120 -1.89 1.18 -13.42
N MET A 121 -0.66 1.65 -13.19
CA MET A 121 -0.14 1.89 -11.83
C MET A 121 -0.93 3.00 -11.11
N GLU A 122 -1.23 4.11 -11.79
CA GLU A 122 -2.04 5.18 -11.22
C GLU A 122 -3.44 4.70 -10.85
N ARG A 123 -4.09 3.91 -11.72
CA ARG A 123 -5.38 3.29 -11.46
C ARG A 123 -5.32 2.37 -10.24
N TYR A 124 -4.29 1.54 -10.14
CA TYR A 124 -4.07 0.65 -9.00
C TYR A 124 -3.95 1.42 -7.69
N LEU A 125 -3.07 2.43 -7.65
CA LEU A 125 -2.92 3.29 -6.47
C LEU A 125 -4.20 4.07 -6.17
N ASN A 126 -4.99 4.46 -7.17
CA ASN A 126 -6.25 5.15 -6.94
C ASN A 126 -7.26 4.24 -6.23
N SER A 127 -7.38 2.98 -6.63
CA SER A 127 -8.21 2.00 -5.91
C SER A 127 -7.72 1.75 -4.48
N VAL A 128 -6.40 1.72 -4.25
CA VAL A 128 -5.83 1.66 -2.89
C VAL A 128 -6.24 2.90 -2.09
N ALA A 129 -6.14 4.10 -2.67
CA ALA A 129 -6.51 5.36 -2.01
C ALA A 129 -8.00 5.43 -1.67
N GLU A 130 -8.88 4.98 -2.57
CA GLU A 130 -10.33 4.90 -2.35
C GLU A 130 -10.69 3.92 -1.23
N LEU A 131 -10.06 2.75 -1.23
CA LEU A 131 -10.27 1.76 -0.17
C LEU A 131 -9.75 2.26 1.18
N PHE A 132 -8.62 2.98 1.19
CA PHE A 132 -8.09 3.62 2.39
C PHE A 132 -9.06 4.69 2.92
N ASP A 133 -9.63 5.49 2.02
CA ASP A 133 -10.63 6.50 2.40
C ASP A 133 -11.89 5.89 3.00
N THR A 134 -12.35 4.78 2.42
CA THR A 134 -13.46 3.95 2.95
C THR A 134 -13.14 3.40 4.34
N GLY A 135 -11.87 3.00 4.56
CA GLY A 135 -11.37 2.54 5.84
C GLY A 135 -11.55 3.54 6.99
N ARG A 136 -11.66 4.85 6.71
CA ARG A 136 -11.92 5.86 7.75
C ARG A 136 -13.20 5.57 8.54
N LYS A 137 -14.22 5.01 7.88
CA LYS A 137 -15.53 4.67 8.49
C LYS A 137 -15.62 3.20 8.89
N VAL A 138 -14.79 2.33 8.30
CA VAL A 138 -14.88 0.87 8.48
C VAL A 138 -13.55 0.32 9.01
N PRO A 139 -13.44 0.05 10.33
CA PRO A 139 -12.19 -0.37 10.97
C PRO A 139 -11.54 -1.60 10.34
N ARG A 140 -12.35 -2.57 9.89
CA ARG A 140 -11.86 -3.79 9.23
C ARG A 140 -11.15 -3.49 7.91
N ILE A 141 -11.68 -2.54 7.14
CA ILE A 141 -11.07 -2.09 5.88
C ILE A 141 -9.77 -1.34 6.18
N ARG A 142 -9.80 -0.37 7.11
CA ARG A 142 -8.60 0.36 7.54
C ARG A 142 -7.47 -0.55 7.97
N ASN A 143 -7.76 -1.54 8.82
CA ASN A 143 -6.74 -2.46 9.31
C ASN A 143 -6.10 -3.23 8.17
N SER A 144 -6.90 -3.69 7.19
CA SER A 144 -6.39 -4.47 6.07
C SER A 144 -5.52 -3.62 5.15
N VAL A 145 -6.02 -2.43 4.77
CA VAL A 145 -5.26 -1.49 3.93
C VAL A 145 -3.95 -1.09 4.59
N LEU A 146 -3.98 -0.60 5.84
CA LEU A 146 -2.76 -0.15 6.53
C LEU A 146 -1.72 -1.26 6.63
N ARG A 147 -2.11 -2.49 6.91
CA ARG A 147 -1.17 -3.63 7.01
C ARG A 147 -0.48 -3.95 5.69
N PHE A 148 -1.19 -3.81 4.58
CA PHE A 148 -0.67 -4.20 3.26
C PHE A 148 0.03 -3.05 2.54
N LEU A 149 -0.27 -1.80 2.92
CA LEU A 149 0.27 -0.60 2.29
C LEU A 149 1.81 -0.55 2.22
N PRO A 150 2.59 -1.00 3.22
CA PRO A 150 4.04 -1.07 3.09
C PRO A 150 4.49 -1.91 1.89
N GLN A 151 3.85 -3.05 1.63
CA GLN A 151 4.21 -3.90 0.49
C GLN A 151 3.89 -3.21 -0.84
N ILE A 152 2.72 -2.58 -0.93
CA ILE A 152 2.31 -1.80 -2.12
C ILE A 152 3.33 -0.71 -2.42
N LEU A 153 3.67 0.10 -1.42
CA LEU A 153 4.54 1.27 -1.58
C LEU A 153 6.02 0.90 -1.73
N SER A 154 6.43 -0.31 -1.33
CA SER A 154 7.80 -0.81 -1.53
C SER A 154 8.15 -1.13 -2.99
N LYS A 155 7.16 -1.13 -3.90
CA LYS A 155 7.30 -1.55 -5.31
C LYS A 155 6.58 -0.59 -6.25
N LEU A 156 7.04 0.66 -6.30
CA LEU A 156 6.41 1.69 -7.15
C LEU A 156 6.89 1.65 -8.61
N TYR A 157 7.96 0.93 -8.92
CA TYR A 157 8.44 0.66 -10.28
C TYR A 157 8.60 1.94 -11.12
N ILE A 158 7.82 2.11 -12.20
CA ILE A 158 7.87 3.30 -13.07
C ILE A 158 7.69 4.62 -12.31
N LEU A 159 7.04 4.60 -11.14
CA LEU A 159 6.85 5.78 -10.31
C LEU A 159 8.03 6.10 -9.39
N GLU A 160 9.02 5.21 -9.20
CA GLU A 160 10.15 5.46 -8.26
C GLU A 160 10.99 6.67 -8.68
N GLN A 161 11.14 6.91 -9.99
CA GLN A 161 11.93 8.02 -10.53
C GLN A 161 11.14 9.34 -10.59
N SER A 162 9.81 9.26 -10.67
CA SER A 162 8.90 10.42 -10.80
C SER A 162 7.62 10.23 -9.96
N PRO A 163 7.74 10.04 -8.64
CA PRO A 163 6.59 9.69 -7.79
C PRO A 163 5.56 10.82 -7.72
N ASP A 164 6.00 12.07 -7.90
CA ASP A 164 5.16 13.26 -7.88
C ASP A 164 4.19 13.36 -9.06
N SER A 165 4.37 12.53 -10.09
CA SER A 165 3.41 12.42 -11.20
C SER A 165 2.10 11.74 -10.78
N SER A 166 2.11 10.99 -9.67
CA SER A 166 0.95 10.22 -9.20
C SER A 166 0.09 11.01 -8.22
N LYS A 167 -1.14 11.31 -8.64
CA LYS A 167 -2.13 11.97 -7.78
C LYS A 167 -2.64 11.00 -6.71
N ALA A 168 -2.78 9.73 -7.08
CA ALA A 168 -3.16 8.67 -6.16
C ALA A 168 -2.14 8.49 -5.03
N LEU A 169 -0.84 8.47 -5.35
CA LEU A 169 0.22 8.39 -4.34
C LEU A 169 0.19 9.58 -3.39
N SER A 170 0.06 10.80 -3.93
CA SER A 170 -0.10 12.02 -3.13
C SER A 170 -1.29 11.91 -2.16
N ARG A 171 -2.44 11.40 -2.63
CA ARG A 171 -3.62 11.15 -1.81
C ARG A 171 -3.37 10.12 -0.71
N ILE A 172 -2.65 9.03 -1.01
CA ILE A 172 -2.27 8.01 -0.01
C ILE A 172 -1.38 8.64 1.09
N ILE A 173 -0.38 9.43 0.70
CA ILE A 173 0.49 10.14 1.65
C ILE A 173 -0.33 11.07 2.55
N GLN A 174 -1.27 11.84 1.99
CA GLN A 174 -2.17 12.69 2.79
C GLN A 174 -3.01 11.89 3.79
N LEU A 175 -3.48 10.70 3.42
CA LEU A 175 -4.22 9.81 4.32
C LEU A 175 -3.31 9.25 5.42
N LEU A 176 -2.07 8.86 5.09
CA LEU A 176 -1.06 8.45 6.07
C LEU A 176 -0.73 9.57 7.06
N THR A 177 -0.54 10.79 6.58
CA THR A 177 -0.30 11.97 7.42
C THR A 177 -1.43 12.18 8.44
N LYS A 178 -2.70 11.99 8.02
CA LYS A 178 -3.85 12.05 8.92
C LYS A 178 -3.83 10.96 9.98
N VAL A 179 -3.37 9.74 9.63
CA VAL A 179 -3.19 8.65 10.59
C VAL A 179 -2.11 8.99 11.61
N ILE A 180 -0.94 9.46 11.17
CA ILE A 180 0.18 9.83 12.05
C ILE A 180 -0.18 10.98 13.01
N ASN A 181 -0.95 11.96 12.54
CA ASN A 181 -1.33 13.13 13.33
C ASN A 181 -2.54 12.91 14.25
N SER A 182 -3.17 11.73 14.18
CA SER A 182 -4.32 11.41 15.01
C SER A 182 -3.91 11.13 16.46
N LYS A 183 -4.63 11.72 17.42
CA LYS A 183 -4.36 11.51 18.86
C LYS A 183 -4.88 10.17 19.40
N SER A 184 -5.87 9.56 18.74
CA SER A 184 -6.59 8.37 19.23
C SER A 184 -6.23 7.08 18.48
N ILE A 185 -5.16 7.12 17.69
CA ILE A 185 -4.75 6.00 16.86
C ILE A 185 -3.89 5.01 17.65
N SER A 186 -4.04 3.71 17.38
CA SER A 186 -3.25 2.70 18.09
C SER A 186 -1.78 2.69 17.65
N PRO A 187 -0.83 2.31 18.53
CA PRO A 187 0.58 2.18 18.15
C PRO A 187 0.81 1.23 16.96
N SER A 188 0.02 0.17 16.82
CA SER A 188 0.12 -0.77 15.69
C SER A 188 -0.26 -0.11 14.36
N HIS A 189 -1.26 0.77 14.35
CA HIS A 189 -1.60 1.55 13.16
C HIS A 189 -0.52 2.56 12.81
N LEU A 190 0.07 3.21 13.83
CA LEU A 190 1.22 4.10 13.64
C LEU A 190 2.41 3.34 13.06
N LYS A 191 2.71 2.14 13.56
CA LYS A 191 3.75 1.27 13.00
C LYS A 191 3.54 1.08 11.50
N TRP A 192 2.37 0.60 11.09
CA TRP A 192 2.08 0.35 9.67
C TRP A 192 2.13 1.62 8.82
N ALA A 193 1.64 2.74 9.34
CA ALA A 193 1.70 4.02 8.65
C ALA A 193 3.14 4.52 8.48
N ILE A 194 3.97 4.42 9.52
CA ILE A 194 5.39 4.77 9.48
C ILE A 194 6.13 3.87 8.49
N THR A 195 5.96 2.54 8.57
CA THR A 195 6.59 1.60 7.62
C THR A 195 6.16 1.87 6.17
N SER A 196 4.91 2.28 5.95
CA SER A 196 4.42 2.69 4.62
C SER A 196 5.14 3.94 4.11
N LEU A 197 5.37 4.94 4.96
CA LEU A 197 6.13 6.14 4.60
C LEU A 197 7.62 5.83 4.38
N CYS A 198 8.21 4.99 5.22
CA CYS A 198 9.58 4.49 5.05
C CYS A 198 9.78 3.81 3.69
N SER A 199 8.76 3.07 3.21
CA SER A 199 8.80 2.42 1.89
C SER A 199 8.92 3.41 0.72
N LEU A 200 8.61 4.70 0.93
CA LEU A 200 8.74 5.76 -0.08
C LEU A 200 10.13 6.41 -0.09
N ILE A 201 10.99 6.11 0.88
CA ILE A 201 12.34 6.69 0.98
C ILE A 201 13.27 6.14 -0.12
N SER A 202 12.91 5.02 -0.75
CA SER A 202 13.59 4.50 -1.95
C SER A 202 13.30 5.28 -3.23
N CYS A 203 12.29 6.16 -3.23
CA CYS A 203 11.97 7.00 -4.38
C CYS A 203 13.06 8.06 -4.60
N ASN A 204 13.00 8.73 -5.76
CA ASN A 204 13.88 9.83 -6.11
C ASN A 204 13.94 10.89 -4.98
N ARG A 205 15.15 11.09 -4.41
CA ARG A 205 15.41 12.03 -3.30
C ARG A 205 14.99 13.47 -3.59
N ASN A 206 15.00 13.87 -4.87
CA ASN A 206 14.62 15.22 -5.29
C ASN A 206 13.09 15.41 -5.43
N SER A 207 12.30 14.38 -5.12
CA SER A 207 10.84 14.43 -5.23
C SER A 207 10.18 15.01 -3.98
N GLN A 208 9.05 15.67 -4.16
CA GLN A 208 8.20 16.12 -3.04
C GLN A 208 7.70 14.93 -2.23
N THR A 209 7.44 13.79 -2.89
CA THR A 209 7.05 12.53 -2.25
C THR A 209 8.10 12.06 -1.25
N TRP A 210 9.36 12.01 -1.66
CA TRP A 210 10.47 11.65 -0.78
C TRP A 210 10.59 12.64 0.39
N CYS A 211 10.64 13.95 0.10
CA CYS A 211 10.77 14.98 1.13
C CYS A 211 9.63 14.91 2.17
N THR A 212 8.39 14.76 1.71
CA THR A 212 7.21 14.69 2.58
C THR A 212 7.22 13.43 3.44
N ALA A 213 7.55 12.27 2.85
CA ALA A 213 7.61 11.02 3.60
C ALA A 213 8.71 11.06 4.66
N THR A 214 9.92 11.47 4.28
CA THR A 214 11.07 11.62 5.18
C THR A 214 10.77 12.62 6.30
N GLU A 215 10.17 13.78 6.00
CA GLU A 215 9.80 14.76 7.03
C GLU A 215 8.81 14.19 8.06
N ILE A 216 7.80 13.43 7.62
CA ILE A 216 6.82 12.83 8.53
C ILE A 216 7.46 11.74 9.39
N VAL A 217 8.35 10.91 8.83
CA VAL A 217 9.06 9.86 9.57
C VAL A 217 10.01 10.48 10.59
N VAL A 218 10.83 11.47 10.19
CA VAL A 218 11.75 12.19 11.08
C VAL A 218 10.97 12.88 12.21
N ARG A 219 9.84 13.51 11.92
CA ARG A 219 8.96 14.08 12.97
C ARG A 219 8.42 13.01 13.93
N SER A 220 8.24 11.78 13.47
CA SER A 220 7.78 10.67 14.30
C SER A 220 8.86 10.20 15.31
N LEU A 221 10.12 10.55 15.10
CA LEU A 221 11.20 10.39 16.10
C LEU A 221 10.98 11.25 17.35
N LEU A 222 10.12 12.26 17.29
CA LEU A 222 9.74 13.11 18.44
C LEU A 222 8.39 12.70 19.05
N ASN A 223 7.87 11.52 18.71
CA ASN A 223 6.59 11.09 19.25
C ASN A 223 6.65 10.93 20.78
N PRO A 224 5.61 11.34 21.53
CA PRO A 224 5.56 11.14 22.98
C PRO A 224 5.66 9.66 23.38
N LEU A 225 5.19 8.74 22.55
CA LEU A 225 5.24 7.31 22.79
C LEU A 225 6.60 6.73 22.38
N PRO A 226 7.40 6.18 23.30
CA PRO A 226 8.74 5.65 22.99
C PRO A 226 8.73 4.54 21.95
N ILE A 227 7.69 3.71 21.96
CA ILE A 227 7.51 2.63 20.98
C ILE A 227 7.35 3.18 19.55
N VAL A 228 6.73 4.35 19.38
CA VAL A 228 6.52 4.98 18.06
C VAL A 228 7.83 5.59 17.56
N ARG A 229 8.61 6.22 18.45
CA ARG A 229 9.96 6.70 18.10
C ARG A 229 10.84 5.56 17.61
N ARG A 230 10.77 4.41 18.30
CA ARG A 230 11.50 3.21 17.88
C ARG A 230 11.10 2.73 16.49
N PHE A 231 9.79 2.66 16.20
CA PHE A 231 9.33 2.28 14.85
C PHE A 231 9.84 3.24 13.76
N ALA A 232 9.89 4.54 14.05
CA ALA A 232 10.43 5.53 13.13
C ALA A 232 11.95 5.37 12.94
N ALA A 233 12.70 5.17 14.03
CA ALA A 233 14.15 4.99 13.96
C ALA A 233 14.53 3.71 13.21
N GLU A 234 13.93 2.57 13.55
CA GLU A 234 14.15 1.28 12.89
C GLU A 234 13.78 1.34 11.42
N GLY A 235 12.59 1.85 11.08
CA GLY A 235 12.13 1.94 9.70
C GLY A 235 12.96 2.90 8.85
N LEU A 236 13.41 4.02 9.44
CA LEU A 236 14.29 4.97 8.75
C LEU A 236 15.68 4.35 8.51
N TYR A 237 16.25 3.68 9.50
CA TYR A 237 17.53 2.96 9.37
C TYR A 237 17.45 1.91 8.25
N GLU A 238 16.44 1.02 8.30
CA GLU A 238 16.25 -0.03 7.28
C GLU A 238 16.13 0.53 5.86
N SER A 239 15.45 1.67 5.70
CA SER A 239 15.24 2.30 4.40
C SER A 239 16.49 3.01 3.89
N LEU A 240 17.26 3.63 4.80
CA LEU A 240 18.45 4.40 4.47
C LEU A 240 19.70 3.53 4.28
N CYS A 241 19.79 2.37 4.93
CA CYS A 241 20.93 1.45 4.78
C CYS A 241 21.14 0.94 3.34
N LEU A 242 20.09 1.01 2.51
CA LEU A 242 20.15 0.62 1.10
C LEU A 242 20.47 1.80 0.18
N LEU A 243 20.65 3.00 0.73
CA LEU A 243 20.90 4.25 0.02
C LEU A 243 22.26 4.82 0.39
N ASP A 244 22.83 5.58 -0.53
CA ASP A 244 24.07 6.33 -0.29
C ASP A 244 23.74 7.59 0.52
N VAL A 245 23.78 7.48 1.85
CA VAL A 245 23.56 8.57 2.80
C VAL A 245 24.72 8.66 3.79
N ASP A 246 24.84 9.82 4.45
CA ASP A 246 25.85 10.05 5.47
C ASP A 246 25.74 9.00 6.60
N GLU A 247 26.83 8.26 6.85
CA GLU A 247 26.93 7.22 7.87
C GLU A 247 26.59 7.77 9.27
N GLN A 248 26.83 9.06 9.51
CA GLN A 248 26.45 9.72 10.75
C GLN A 248 24.95 9.58 11.04
N VAL A 249 24.08 9.64 10.02
CA VAL A 249 22.63 9.45 10.21
C VAL A 249 22.33 8.04 10.73
N LEU A 250 23.00 7.03 10.17
CA LEU A 250 22.81 5.64 10.58
C LEU A 250 23.27 5.41 12.02
N ILE A 251 24.44 5.95 12.40
CA ILE A 251 24.96 5.90 13.77
C ILE A 251 24.01 6.59 14.75
N LEU A 252 23.51 7.78 14.42
CA LEU A 252 22.57 8.51 15.27
C LEU A 252 21.25 7.72 15.45
N LEU A 253 20.78 7.02 14.41
CA LEU A 253 19.58 6.20 14.49
C LEU A 253 19.76 4.96 15.37
N THR A 254 20.97 4.39 15.45
CA THR A 254 21.24 3.21 16.28
C THR A 254 21.60 3.55 17.73
N ASP A 255 22.41 4.59 17.94
CA ASP A 255 23.03 4.87 19.24
C ASP A 255 22.12 5.70 20.15
N THR A 256 21.12 6.37 19.58
CA THR A 256 20.15 7.16 20.36
C THR A 256 19.18 6.25 21.09
N ALA A 257 19.00 6.48 22.40
CA ALA A 257 18.09 5.72 23.25
C ALA A 257 16.60 6.10 23.02
N TRP A 258 16.04 5.76 21.85
CA TRP A 258 14.68 6.14 21.44
C TRP A 258 13.57 5.67 22.39
N ASN A 259 13.83 4.66 23.22
CA ASN A 259 12.92 4.11 24.21
C ASN A 259 12.92 4.86 25.56
N GLU A 260 13.87 5.77 25.79
CA GLU A 260 13.98 6.49 27.06
C GLU A 260 13.01 7.67 27.18
N THR A 261 12.62 7.98 28.42
CA THR A 261 11.67 9.06 28.75
C THR A 261 12.22 10.05 29.78
N THR A 262 13.49 9.92 30.15
CA THR A 262 14.12 10.88 31.07
C THR A 262 14.22 12.26 30.40
N PRO A 263 14.12 13.38 31.14
CA PRO A 263 14.22 14.72 30.55
C PRO A 263 15.54 14.92 29.78
N VAL A 264 16.65 14.34 30.28
CA VAL A 264 17.96 14.40 29.63
C VAL A 264 17.94 13.64 28.29
N ALA A 265 17.38 12.43 28.26
CA ALA A 265 17.25 11.66 27.03
C ALA A 265 16.32 12.34 26.02
N ILE A 266 15.23 12.97 26.47
CA ILE A 266 14.31 13.71 25.59
C ILE A 266 15.03 14.89 24.92
N SER A 267 15.83 15.67 25.66
CA SER A 267 16.64 16.74 25.06
C SER A 267 17.62 16.21 24.02
N SER A 268 18.31 15.10 24.33
CA SER A 268 19.23 14.43 23.39
C SER A 268 18.52 13.91 22.13
N ILE A 269 17.33 13.32 22.27
CA ILE A 269 16.46 12.89 21.16
C ILE A 269 16.08 14.08 20.28
N HIS A 270 15.75 15.24 20.88
CA HIS A 270 15.44 16.46 20.14
C HIS A 270 16.63 16.96 19.32
N GLU A 271 17.81 17.05 19.94
CA GLU A 271 19.05 17.48 19.27
C GLU A 271 19.40 16.53 18.12
N THR A 272 19.42 15.22 18.39
CA THR A 272 19.67 14.16 17.40
C THR A 272 18.70 14.26 16.23
N THR A 273 17.40 14.40 16.50
CA THR A 273 16.39 14.50 15.45
C THR A 273 16.61 15.73 14.58
N GLN A 274 17.03 16.86 15.16
CA GLN A 274 17.32 18.06 14.40
C GLN A 274 18.56 17.89 13.51
N ILE A 275 19.59 17.18 13.98
CA ILE A 275 20.77 16.83 13.17
C ILE A 275 20.37 15.94 11.99
N ILE A 276 19.63 14.85 12.26
CA ILE A 276 19.11 13.95 11.21
C ILE A 276 18.29 14.73 10.18
N LYS A 277 17.42 15.64 10.65
CA LYS A 277 16.60 16.50 9.78
C LYS A 277 17.48 17.35 8.86
N ASN A 278 18.51 17.99 9.40
CA ASN A 278 19.39 18.86 8.62
C ASN A 278 20.14 18.08 7.53
N ILE A 279 20.73 16.94 7.89
CA ILE A 279 21.48 16.10 6.93
C ILE A 279 20.58 15.56 5.82
N LEU A 280 19.37 15.10 6.15
CA LEU A 280 18.48 14.48 5.17
C LEU A 280 17.75 15.49 4.28
N LEU A 281 17.27 16.61 4.83
CA LEU A 281 16.31 17.50 4.19
C LEU A 281 16.84 18.91 3.87
N VAL A 282 17.99 19.32 4.41
CA VAL A 282 18.53 20.70 4.21
C VAL A 282 19.76 20.70 3.30
N ASP A 283 20.53 19.61 3.26
CA ASP A 283 21.67 19.49 2.35
C ASP A 283 21.21 19.13 0.92
N ASP A 284 21.25 20.13 0.04
CA ASP A 284 21.31 19.92 -1.41
C ASP A 284 22.45 18.95 -1.75
N PRO A 285 22.26 17.98 -2.67
CA PRO A 285 23.35 17.08 -3.05
C PRO A 285 24.54 17.88 -3.61
N PRO A 286 25.79 17.55 -3.23
CA PRO A 286 27.00 18.25 -3.69
C PRO A 286 27.18 18.26 -5.22
N ASN A 287 26.41 17.44 -5.95
CA ASN A 287 26.47 17.33 -7.42
C ASN A 287 25.78 18.46 -8.21
N LEU A 288 25.12 19.42 -7.56
CA LEU A 288 24.64 20.64 -8.24
C LEU A 288 25.72 21.74 -8.34
N ARG A 289 26.87 21.59 -7.68
CA ARG A 289 27.98 22.56 -7.78
C ARG A 289 28.85 22.36 -9.03
N GLN A 290 28.93 21.15 -9.60
CA GLN A 290 29.76 20.91 -10.79
C GLN A 290 29.08 21.29 -12.12
N ASN A 291 27.74 21.18 -12.22
CA ASN A 291 27.03 21.54 -13.45
C ASN A 291 26.74 23.04 -13.63
N LYS A 292 26.99 23.87 -12.60
CA LYS A 292 26.94 25.35 -12.72
C LYS A 292 28.27 25.99 -13.09
N LEU A 293 29.39 25.26 -13.00
CA LEU A 293 30.70 25.75 -13.44
C LEU A 293 30.99 25.44 -14.92
N LEU A 294 30.30 24.45 -15.51
CA LEU A 294 30.45 24.07 -16.91
C LEU A 294 29.44 24.73 -17.86
N SER A 295 28.51 25.55 -17.35
CA SER A 295 27.56 26.33 -18.17
C SER A 295 27.92 27.82 -18.26
N THR A 296 29.12 28.20 -17.79
CA THR A 296 29.66 29.58 -17.86
C THR A 296 31.04 29.65 -18.53
N LEU A 297 31.42 28.63 -19.29
CA LEU A 297 32.55 28.63 -20.23
C LEU A 297 32.03 28.22 -21.61
#